data_AF-A0A1Q6RP56-F1
#
_entry.id   AF-A0A1Q6RP56-F1
#
_cell.length_a   1.000
_cell.length_b   1.000
_cell.length_c   1.000
_cell.angle_alpha   90.00
_cell.angle_beta   90.00
_cell.angle_gamma   90.00
#
_symmetry.space_group_name_H-M   'P 1'
#
loop_
_entity.id
_entity.type
_entity.pdbx_description
1 polymer ?
#
loop_
_entity_poly.entity_id
_entity_poly.type
_entity_poly.pdbx_seq_one_letter_code
_entity_poly.pdbx_strand_id
1 'polypeptide(L)'
;MAIKRVTYNTLSYLVAEIKDRYAEKSAIGALGGLDKVAVENLADDLKNLINGKANTATTLAGYGITDGMTATEIASAISTAIAGTDHLSRVMVDSTADINVAADGAEKKIYMVKNTDGEAGNLYSEYMVIDGKLEKVGDWKVDLSSYAKTTEVTAAIANALTAYAKTADVTKAINAAVAGLIQLDDLSVASTGAGNVVTGLAYDNKTGKFTVTKGLTALTEADFTEITQQEVKAVFA
;
A
#
# COMPACT_ATOMS: atom_id res chain seq x y z
N MET A 1 -21.34 -20.61 60.03
CA MET A 1 -20.41 -21.43 60.84
C MET A 1 -19.01 -21.19 60.29
N ALA A 2 -18.09 -20.58 61.04
CA ALA A 2 -16.78 -20.20 60.51
C ALA A 2 -15.81 -21.39 60.57
N ILE A 3 -15.17 -21.72 59.46
CA ILE A 3 -14.12 -22.75 59.39
C ILE A 3 -12.86 -22.18 60.06
N LYS A 4 -12.49 -22.75 61.21
CA LYS A 4 -11.28 -22.37 61.94
C LYS A 4 -10.08 -23.08 61.31
N ARG A 5 -9.08 -22.31 60.86
CA ARG A 5 -7.82 -22.85 60.32
C ARG A 5 -6.80 -23.07 61.44
N VAL A 6 -6.16 -24.23 61.42
CA VAL A 6 -5.02 -24.52 62.30
C VAL A 6 -3.81 -23.73 61.78
N THR A 7 -3.20 -22.95 62.67
CA THR A 7 -1.99 -22.16 62.40
C THR A 7 -0.81 -22.71 63.22
N TYR A 8 0.41 -22.38 62.81
CA TYR A 8 1.62 -22.72 63.57
C TYR A 8 1.52 -22.28 65.03
N ASN A 9 1.00 -21.07 65.29
CA ASN A 9 0.84 -20.57 66.65
C ASN A 9 -0.16 -21.40 67.47
N THR A 10 -1.29 -21.82 66.89
CA THR A 10 -2.25 -22.68 67.58
C THR A 10 -1.73 -24.10 67.85
N LEU A 11 -0.83 -24.63 67.00
CA LEU A 11 -0.17 -25.92 67.23
C LEU A 11 0.94 -25.82 68.27
N SER A 12 1.75 -24.75 68.20
CA SER A 12 2.83 -24.50 69.16
C SER A 12 2.28 -24.33 70.58
N TYR A 13 1.14 -23.64 70.72
CA TYR A 13 0.43 -23.52 71.99
C TYR A 13 -0.05 -24.88 72.53
N LEU A 14 -0.65 -25.72 71.68
CA LEU A 14 -1.09 -27.06 72.08
C LEU A 14 0.08 -27.96 72.52
N VAL A 15 1.23 -27.86 71.85
CA VAL A 15 2.45 -28.62 72.19
C VAL A 15 3.02 -28.18 73.54
N ALA A 16 3.07 -26.87 73.80
CA ALA A 16 3.49 -26.35 75.10
C ALA A 16 2.58 -26.86 76.23
N GLU A 17 1.26 -26.83 76.01
CA GLU A 17 0.26 -27.29 76.97
C GLU A 17 0.34 -28.82 77.23
N ILE A 18 0.70 -29.62 76.23
CA ILE A 18 0.97 -31.06 76.39
C ILE A 18 2.26 -31.28 77.18
N LYS A 19 3.30 -30.48 76.94
CA LYS A 19 4.58 -30.58 77.65
C LYS A 19 4.40 -30.35 79.16
N ASP A 20 3.66 -29.32 79.53
CA ASP A 20 3.37 -29.02 80.94
C ASP A 20 2.55 -30.12 81.62
N ARG A 21 1.57 -30.71 80.93
CA ARG A 21 0.71 -31.76 81.53
C ARG A 21 1.38 -33.11 81.75
N TYR A 22 2.47 -33.41 81.03
CA TYR A 22 3.11 -34.73 81.06
C TYR A 22 4.58 -34.71 81.51
N ALA A 23 5.11 -33.56 81.98
CA ALA A 23 6.52 -33.40 82.34
C ALA A 23 6.97 -34.17 83.61
N GLU A 24 6.07 -34.62 84.50
CA GLU A 24 6.45 -35.39 85.69
C GLU A 24 5.75 -36.74 85.78
N LYS A 25 6.38 -37.77 85.18
CA LYS A 25 6.27 -39.15 85.69
C LYS A 25 7.57 -39.91 85.42
N SER A 26 8.64 -39.46 86.07
CA SER A 26 9.99 -40.05 86.04
C SER A 26 10.07 -41.52 86.49
N ALA A 27 8.95 -42.13 86.91
CA ALA A 27 8.89 -43.52 87.35
C ALA A 27 8.50 -44.54 86.24
N ILE A 28 8.07 -44.11 85.05
CA ILE A 28 7.64 -45.04 83.98
C ILE A 28 8.73 -45.26 82.91
N GLY A 29 9.70 -44.34 82.79
CA GLY A 29 10.79 -44.41 81.79
C GLY A 29 11.84 -45.51 82.02
N ALA A 30 11.75 -46.28 83.10
CA ALA A 30 12.73 -47.33 83.41
C ALA A 30 12.38 -48.73 82.87
N LEU A 31 11.14 -48.97 82.37
CA LEU A 31 10.66 -50.34 82.03
C LEU A 31 10.33 -50.60 80.56
N GLY A 32 10.72 -49.72 79.66
CA GLY A 32 10.71 -50.03 78.23
C GLY A 32 11.55 -49.01 77.51
N GLY A 33 12.67 -49.44 76.94
CA GLY A 33 13.59 -48.63 76.12
C GLY A 33 12.94 -48.10 74.84
N LEU A 34 11.88 -47.32 75.01
CA LEU A 34 10.97 -46.73 74.04
C LEU A 34 10.49 -45.37 74.56
N ASP A 35 11.35 -44.62 75.27
CA ASP A 35 11.01 -43.28 75.75
C ASP A 35 11.95 -42.24 75.15
N LYS A 36 11.41 -41.56 74.12
CA LYS A 36 11.57 -40.15 73.77
C LYS A 36 11.57 -39.95 72.24
N VAL A 37 10.38 -40.03 71.64
CA VAL A 37 9.98 -38.84 70.87
C VAL A 37 9.61 -37.81 71.93
N ALA A 38 10.63 -37.18 72.53
CA ALA A 38 10.40 -36.24 73.60
C ALA A 38 9.52 -35.13 73.01
N VAL A 39 8.43 -34.77 73.69
CA VAL A 39 7.61 -33.59 73.34
C VAL A 39 8.50 -32.35 73.11
N GLU A 40 9.67 -32.34 73.74
CA GLU A 40 10.80 -31.44 73.55
C GLU A 40 11.22 -31.23 72.08
N ASN A 41 11.32 -32.30 71.27
CA ASN A 41 11.80 -32.27 69.89
C ASN A 41 10.65 -32.27 68.86
N LEU A 42 9.42 -32.56 69.28
CA LEU A 42 8.25 -32.60 68.41
C LEU A 42 8.05 -31.29 67.64
N ALA A 43 8.31 -30.15 68.29
CA ALA A 43 8.21 -28.84 67.65
C ALA A 43 9.24 -28.68 66.51
N ASP A 44 10.47 -29.16 66.72
CA ASP A 44 11.55 -29.10 65.72
C ASP A 44 11.35 -30.13 64.61
N ASP A 45 10.88 -31.33 64.93
CA ASP A 45 10.54 -32.36 63.94
C ASP A 45 9.37 -31.92 63.04
N LEU A 46 8.32 -31.31 63.61
CA LEU A 46 7.23 -30.71 62.85
C LEU A 46 7.73 -29.54 61.98
N LYS A 47 8.60 -28.69 62.52
CA LYS A 47 9.21 -27.58 61.78
C LYS A 47 10.07 -28.08 60.62
N ASN A 48 10.86 -29.13 60.82
CA ASN A 48 11.67 -29.77 59.79
C ASN A 48 10.81 -30.45 58.72
N LEU A 49 9.74 -31.14 59.12
CA LEU A 49 8.80 -31.76 58.18
C LEU A 49 8.05 -30.73 57.33
N ILE A 50 7.58 -29.63 57.95
CA ILE A 50 6.92 -28.52 57.26
C ILE A 50 7.90 -27.82 56.30
N ASN A 51 9.10 -27.46 56.78
CA ASN A 51 10.10 -26.77 55.95
C ASN A 51 10.61 -27.65 54.80
N GLY A 52 10.79 -28.95 55.05
CA GLY A 52 11.20 -29.93 54.03
C GLY A 52 10.15 -30.14 52.94
N LYS A 53 8.86 -29.98 53.25
CA LYS A 53 7.77 -30.02 52.26
C LYS A 53 7.52 -28.67 51.58
N ALA A 54 7.66 -27.56 52.30
CA ALA A 54 7.28 -26.24 51.82
C ALA A 54 8.31 -25.60 50.86
N ASN A 55 9.61 -25.89 51.01
CA ASN A 55 10.67 -25.16 50.28
C ASN A 55 11.38 -25.95 49.18
N THR A 56 11.07 -27.25 49.00
CA THR A 56 11.83 -28.12 48.07
C THR A 56 10.99 -28.68 46.92
N ALA A 57 9.66 -28.74 47.05
CA ALA A 57 8.80 -29.29 46.03
C ALA A 57 8.59 -28.29 44.87
N THR A 58 8.96 -28.69 43.65
CA THR A 58 8.68 -27.93 42.41
C THR A 58 7.48 -28.50 41.64
N THR A 59 6.85 -29.57 42.14
CA THR A 59 5.74 -30.26 41.49
C THR A 59 4.58 -30.46 42.47
N LEU A 60 3.36 -30.58 41.94
CA LEU A 60 2.14 -30.82 42.74
C LEU A 60 2.28 -32.09 43.60
N ALA A 61 2.80 -33.18 43.02
CA ALA A 61 3.07 -34.42 43.74
C ALA A 61 4.10 -34.23 44.87
N GLY A 62 5.10 -33.35 44.70
CA GLY A 62 6.05 -32.99 45.74
C GLY A 62 5.40 -32.32 46.96
N TYR A 63 4.30 -31.59 46.76
CA TYR A 63 3.46 -31.05 47.84
C TYR A 63 2.48 -32.06 48.43
N GLY A 64 2.43 -33.30 47.91
CA GLY A 64 1.48 -34.33 48.31
C GLY A 64 0.11 -34.22 47.64
N ILE A 65 -0.03 -33.41 46.58
CA ILE A 65 -1.24 -33.29 45.77
C ILE A 65 -1.15 -34.34 44.66
N THR A 66 -1.76 -35.50 44.89
CA THR A 66 -1.69 -36.66 43.97
C THR A 66 -2.86 -36.74 42.99
N ASP A 67 -3.87 -35.92 43.18
CA ASP A 67 -5.10 -35.83 42.37
C ASP A 67 -5.06 -34.70 41.32
N GLY A 68 -3.97 -33.92 41.30
CA GLY A 68 -3.77 -32.88 40.29
C GLY A 68 -3.36 -33.48 38.94
N MET A 69 -4.02 -33.04 37.86
CA MET A 69 -3.61 -33.40 36.50
C MET A 69 -2.17 -32.95 36.21
N THR A 70 -1.41 -33.85 35.59
CA THR A 70 -0.07 -33.59 35.09
C THR A 70 -0.08 -32.74 33.82
N ALA A 71 1.04 -32.09 33.50
CA ALA A 71 1.18 -31.35 32.24
C ALA A 71 0.93 -32.24 31.01
N THR A 72 1.30 -33.52 31.08
CA THR A 72 1.06 -34.51 30.02
C THR A 72 -0.42 -34.80 29.84
N GLU A 73 -1.15 -35.02 30.94
CA GLU A 73 -2.60 -35.26 30.88
C GLU A 73 -3.34 -34.04 30.34
N ILE A 74 -2.95 -32.83 30.75
CA ILE A 74 -3.50 -31.58 30.21
C ILE A 74 -3.22 -31.47 28.71
N ALA A 75 -1.97 -31.69 28.27
CA ALA A 75 -1.62 -31.63 26.85
C ALA A 75 -2.38 -32.68 26.02
N SER A 76 -2.56 -33.87 26.57
CA SER A 76 -3.34 -34.95 25.94
C SER A 76 -4.83 -34.59 25.84
N ALA A 77 -5.42 -34.04 26.91
CA ALA A 77 -6.80 -33.59 26.92
C ALA A 77 -7.03 -32.47 25.91
N ILE A 78 -6.11 -31.50 25.81
CA ILE A 78 -6.15 -30.42 24.82
C ILE A 78 -6.03 -30.98 23.40
N SER A 79 -5.07 -31.86 23.14
CA SER A 79 -4.87 -32.48 21.83
C SER A 79 -6.11 -33.27 21.40
N THR A 80 -6.69 -34.04 22.32
CA THR A 80 -7.93 -34.79 22.09
C THR A 80 -9.10 -33.85 21.80
N ALA A 81 -9.25 -32.77 22.57
CA ALA A 81 -10.30 -31.79 22.35
C ALA A 81 -10.17 -31.11 20.98
N ILE A 82 -8.95 -30.69 20.58
CA ILE A 82 -8.69 -30.05 19.29
C ILE A 82 -8.88 -31.04 18.12
N ALA A 83 -8.46 -32.30 18.27
CA ALA A 83 -8.65 -33.32 17.25
C ALA A 83 -10.13 -33.69 17.08
N GLY A 84 -10.92 -33.60 18.15
CA GLY A 84 -12.36 -33.85 18.14
C GLY A 84 -13.20 -32.69 17.57
N THR A 85 -12.63 -31.51 17.34
CA THR A 85 -13.33 -30.42 16.65
C THR A 85 -13.18 -30.53 15.14
N ASP A 86 -14.21 -30.07 14.42
CA ASP A 86 -14.18 -30.02 12.97
C ASP A 86 -13.33 -28.84 12.48
N HIS A 87 -12.19 -29.16 11.86
CA HIS A 87 -11.33 -28.18 11.19
C HIS A 87 -11.46 -28.32 9.68
N LEU A 88 -11.45 -27.18 8.97
CA LEU A 88 -11.38 -27.17 7.51
C LEU A 88 -9.94 -27.32 7.03
N SER A 89 -9.72 -28.24 6.11
CA SER A 89 -8.44 -28.43 5.40
C SER A 89 -8.58 -28.11 3.91
N ARG A 90 -7.50 -27.73 3.23
CA ARG A 90 -7.51 -27.47 1.79
C ARG A 90 -6.97 -28.66 1.01
N VAL A 91 -7.63 -29.04 -0.08
CA VAL A 91 -7.20 -30.11 -0.98
C VAL A 91 -7.19 -29.58 -2.41
N MET A 92 -6.07 -29.66 -3.10
CA MET A 92 -5.96 -29.26 -4.51
C MET A 92 -6.34 -30.45 -5.39
N VAL A 93 -7.19 -30.21 -6.39
CA VAL A 93 -7.62 -31.22 -7.37
C VAL A 93 -7.62 -30.61 -8.77
N ASP A 94 -7.46 -31.45 -9.79
CA ASP A 94 -7.45 -30.99 -11.18
C ASP A 94 -8.87 -30.68 -11.69
N SER A 95 -9.87 -31.43 -11.23
CA SER A 95 -11.27 -31.25 -11.61
C SER A 95 -12.24 -31.59 -10.46
N THR A 96 -13.51 -31.20 -10.61
CA THR A 96 -14.57 -31.62 -9.68
C THR A 96 -14.83 -33.13 -9.73
N ALA A 97 -14.47 -33.82 -10.82
CA ALA A 97 -14.63 -35.26 -10.97
C ALA A 97 -13.68 -36.06 -10.06
N ASP A 98 -12.58 -35.43 -9.61
CA ASP A 98 -11.60 -36.04 -8.71
C ASP A 98 -12.05 -36.00 -7.23
N ILE A 99 -13.20 -35.40 -6.95
CA ILE A 99 -13.73 -35.22 -5.59
C ILE A 99 -14.70 -36.35 -5.25
N ASN A 100 -14.29 -37.21 -4.32
CA ASN A 100 -15.20 -38.17 -3.70
C ASN A 100 -16.00 -37.50 -2.56
N VAL A 101 -17.25 -37.13 -2.85
CA VAL A 101 -18.17 -36.50 -1.88
C VAL A 101 -18.60 -37.43 -0.74
N ALA A 102 -18.49 -38.75 -0.93
CA ALA A 102 -18.85 -39.76 0.07
C ALA A 102 -17.65 -40.21 0.92
N ALA A 103 -16.46 -39.63 0.70
CA ALA A 103 -15.30 -39.93 1.52
C ALA A 103 -15.50 -39.40 2.95
N ASP A 104 -14.95 -40.12 3.93
CA ASP A 104 -14.96 -39.66 5.32
C ASP A 104 -14.27 -38.29 5.45
N GLY A 105 -14.92 -37.37 6.17
CA GLY A 105 -14.50 -35.98 6.31
C GLY A 105 -14.51 -35.14 5.02
N ALA A 106 -15.23 -35.54 3.96
CA ALA A 106 -15.36 -34.73 2.74
C ALA A 106 -15.96 -33.34 2.99
N GLU A 107 -16.91 -33.24 3.92
CA GLU A 107 -17.52 -31.97 4.40
C GLU A 107 -16.54 -31.06 5.15
N LYS A 108 -15.38 -31.59 5.57
CA LYS A 108 -14.34 -30.89 6.34
C LYS A 108 -13.20 -30.39 5.45
N LYS A 109 -13.46 -30.25 4.15
CA LYS A 109 -12.47 -29.87 3.13
C LYS A 109 -12.97 -28.72 2.27
N ILE A 110 -12.06 -27.80 1.98
CA ILE A 110 -12.17 -26.83 0.90
C ILE A 110 -11.37 -27.39 -0.28
N TYR A 111 -12.08 -27.84 -1.30
CA TYR A 111 -11.48 -28.35 -2.52
C TYR A 111 -11.13 -27.18 -3.45
N MET A 112 -9.84 -27.02 -3.72
CA MET A 112 -9.31 -26.05 -4.67
C MET A 112 -9.20 -26.72 -6.03
N VAL A 113 -10.23 -26.54 -6.86
CA VAL A 113 -10.31 -27.12 -8.20
C VAL A 113 -9.64 -26.17 -9.18
N LYS A 114 -8.67 -26.65 -9.97
CA LYS A 114 -7.98 -25.82 -10.97
C LYS A 114 -8.97 -25.26 -12.00
N ASN A 115 -8.85 -23.96 -12.28
CA ASN A 115 -9.59 -23.33 -13.36
C ASN A 115 -8.90 -23.68 -14.69
N THR A 116 -9.66 -24.21 -15.67
CA THR A 116 -9.12 -24.59 -17.00
C THR A 116 -8.47 -23.41 -17.73
N ASP A 117 -9.05 -22.21 -17.55
CA ASP A 117 -8.56 -20.95 -18.11
C ASP A 117 -8.20 -19.97 -16.99
N GLY A 118 -7.59 -20.46 -15.90
CA GLY A 118 -7.26 -19.65 -14.74
C GLY A 118 -6.39 -18.45 -15.10
N GLU A 119 -7.00 -17.26 -15.13
CA GLU A 119 -6.28 -15.99 -15.28
C GLU A 119 -5.28 -15.80 -14.13
N ALA A 120 -4.19 -15.05 -14.38
CA ALA A 120 -3.21 -14.75 -13.36
C ALA A 120 -3.88 -14.11 -12.13
N GLY A 121 -3.85 -14.81 -11.00
CA GLY A 121 -4.51 -14.40 -9.75
C GLY A 121 -5.82 -15.13 -9.42
N ASN A 122 -6.41 -15.89 -10.36
CA ASN A 122 -7.61 -16.72 -10.14
C ASN A 122 -7.39 -18.16 -10.65
N LEU A 123 -6.48 -18.87 -10.00
CA LEU A 123 -6.07 -20.22 -10.41
C LEU A 123 -7.04 -21.32 -9.99
N TYR A 124 -7.83 -21.09 -8.94
CA TYR A 124 -8.69 -22.10 -8.34
C TYR A 124 -10.10 -21.58 -8.10
N SER A 125 -11.07 -22.45 -8.34
CA SER A 125 -12.41 -22.34 -7.78
C SER A 125 -12.47 -23.14 -6.49
N GLU A 126 -13.14 -22.60 -5.48
CA GLU A 126 -13.28 -23.20 -4.16
C GLU A 126 -14.62 -23.95 -4.08
N TYR A 127 -14.57 -25.20 -3.65
CA TYR A 127 -15.74 -26.06 -3.46
C TYR A 127 -15.74 -26.67 -2.06
N MET A 128 -16.93 -26.98 -1.54
CA MET A 128 -17.11 -27.74 -0.30
C MET A 128 -18.21 -28.77 -0.49
N VAL A 129 -18.15 -29.84 0.32
CA VAL A 129 -19.28 -30.77 0.40
C VAL A 129 -20.24 -30.28 1.49
N ILE A 130 -21.46 -29.94 1.09
CA ILE A 130 -22.53 -29.45 1.97
C ILE A 130 -23.73 -30.38 1.78
N ASP A 131 -24.24 -30.95 2.88
CA ASP A 131 -25.35 -31.90 2.86
C ASP A 131 -25.15 -33.06 1.85
N GLY A 132 -23.92 -33.57 1.78
CA GLY A 132 -23.54 -34.66 0.87
C GLY A 132 -23.43 -34.29 -0.61
N LYS A 133 -23.50 -32.99 -0.95
CA LYS A 133 -23.38 -32.47 -2.31
C LYS A 133 -22.18 -31.56 -2.47
N LEU A 134 -21.53 -31.61 -3.63
CA LEU A 134 -20.45 -30.69 -3.94
C LEU A 134 -21.02 -29.33 -4.36
N GLU A 135 -20.70 -28.28 -3.62
CA GLU A 135 -21.15 -26.91 -3.84
C GLU A 135 -19.95 -25.99 -4.13
N LYS A 136 -20.09 -25.08 -5.10
CA LYS A 136 -19.08 -24.03 -5.34
C LYS A 136 -19.27 -22.93 -4.29
N VAL A 137 -18.25 -22.69 -3.47
CA VAL A 137 -18.31 -21.71 -2.36
C VAL A 137 -17.56 -20.42 -2.66
N GLY A 138 -16.70 -20.42 -3.68
CA GLY A 138 -15.93 -19.24 -4.03
C GLY A 138 -15.01 -19.43 -5.22
N ASP A 139 -14.29 -18.37 -5.56
CA ASP A 139 -13.09 -18.34 -6.38
C ASP A 139 -12.29 -17.09 -6.00
N TRP A 140 -11.13 -16.86 -6.63
CA TRP A 140 -10.30 -15.69 -6.37
C TRP A 140 -10.48 -14.60 -7.43
N LYS A 141 -11.59 -14.63 -8.18
CA LYS A 141 -11.83 -13.67 -9.25
C LYS A 141 -12.08 -12.28 -8.67
N VAL A 142 -11.30 -11.31 -9.11
CA VAL A 142 -11.50 -9.89 -8.78
C VAL A 142 -12.35 -9.24 -9.88
N ASP A 143 -13.44 -8.59 -9.50
CA ASP A 143 -14.22 -7.77 -10.43
C ASP A 143 -13.62 -6.36 -10.54
N LEU A 144 -13.10 -6.04 -11.72
CA LEU A 144 -12.55 -4.72 -12.06
C LEU A 144 -13.42 -3.96 -13.06
N SER A 145 -14.67 -4.40 -13.30
CA SER A 145 -15.57 -3.80 -14.28
C SER A 145 -15.87 -2.31 -14.04
N SER A 146 -15.80 -1.87 -12.79
CA SER A 146 -16.02 -0.47 -12.40
C SER A 146 -14.77 0.41 -12.52
N TYR A 147 -13.60 -0.16 -12.83
CA TYR A 147 -12.37 0.59 -13.03
C TYR A 147 -12.21 0.98 -14.50
N ALA A 148 -11.80 2.23 -14.73
CA ALA A 148 -11.54 2.73 -16.07
C ALA A 148 -10.37 1.97 -16.72
N LYS A 149 -10.58 1.47 -17.94
CA LYS A 149 -9.54 0.80 -18.71
C LYS A 149 -8.56 1.83 -19.27
N THR A 150 -7.30 1.43 -19.44
CA THR A 150 -6.28 2.27 -20.09
C THR A 150 -6.77 2.82 -21.42
N THR A 151 -7.46 2.00 -22.23
CA THR A 151 -8.02 2.40 -23.52
C THR A 151 -9.10 3.49 -23.39
N GLU A 152 -9.99 3.36 -22.41
CA GLU A 152 -11.05 4.35 -22.13
C GLU A 152 -10.45 5.67 -21.66
N VAL A 153 -9.48 5.61 -20.75
CA VAL A 153 -8.75 6.80 -20.27
C VAL A 153 -7.98 7.47 -21.41
N THR A 154 -7.27 6.70 -22.24
CA THR A 154 -6.57 7.24 -23.42
C THR A 154 -7.54 7.88 -24.41
N ALA A 155 -8.69 7.26 -24.67
CA ALA A 155 -9.72 7.82 -25.54
C ALA A 155 -10.32 9.12 -24.96
N ALA A 156 -10.59 9.15 -23.65
CA ALA A 156 -11.07 10.35 -22.96
C ALA A 156 -10.06 11.50 -23.06
N ILE A 157 -8.77 11.22 -22.84
CA ILE A 157 -7.68 12.19 -23.01
C ILE A 157 -7.60 12.68 -24.45
N ALA A 158 -7.63 11.78 -25.44
CA ALA A 158 -7.57 12.14 -26.85
C ALA A 158 -8.75 13.04 -27.27
N ASN A 159 -9.97 12.70 -26.83
CA ASN A 159 -11.15 13.52 -27.05
C ASN A 159 -11.02 14.90 -26.40
N ALA A 160 -10.56 14.98 -25.15
CA ALA A 160 -10.34 16.25 -24.47
C ALA A 160 -9.33 17.13 -25.22
N LEU A 161 -8.29 16.55 -25.82
CA LEU A 161 -7.30 17.27 -26.61
C LEU A 161 -7.84 17.80 -27.95
N THR A 162 -8.93 17.26 -28.50
CA THR A 162 -9.49 17.76 -29.77
C THR A 162 -10.05 19.18 -29.67
N ALA A 163 -10.46 19.61 -28.48
CA ALA A 163 -10.99 20.95 -28.24
C ALA A 163 -9.87 22.02 -28.15
N TYR A 164 -8.61 21.61 -28.02
CA TYR A 164 -7.48 22.53 -27.94
C TYR A 164 -6.92 22.83 -29.33
N ALA A 165 -6.70 24.12 -29.61
CA ALA A 165 -6.07 24.53 -30.87
C ALA A 165 -4.64 23.99 -30.93
N LYS A 166 -4.33 23.20 -31.97
CA LYS A 166 -2.97 22.70 -32.18
C LYS A 166 -2.07 23.87 -32.59
N THR A 167 -0.81 23.83 -32.17
CA THR A 167 0.19 24.85 -32.56
C THR A 167 0.20 25.09 -34.07
N ALA A 168 0.06 24.03 -34.88
CA ALA A 168 0.00 24.14 -36.34
C ALA A 168 -1.22 24.95 -36.84
N ASP A 169 -2.39 24.77 -36.24
CA ASP A 169 -3.61 25.49 -36.63
C ASP A 169 -3.50 26.97 -36.27
N VAL A 170 -2.95 27.27 -35.09
CA VAL A 170 -2.66 28.64 -34.64
C VAL A 170 -1.63 29.31 -35.57
N THR A 171 -0.53 28.62 -35.89
CA THR A 171 0.49 29.13 -36.83
C THR A 171 -0.11 29.39 -38.21
N LYS A 172 -0.93 28.47 -38.73
CA LYS A 172 -1.62 28.64 -40.01
C LYS A 172 -2.55 29.86 -39.99
N ALA A 173 -3.34 30.02 -38.93
CA ALA A 173 -4.25 31.16 -38.77
C ALA A 173 -3.49 32.50 -38.71
N ILE A 174 -2.38 32.55 -37.96
CA ILE A 174 -1.50 33.73 -37.90
C ILE A 174 -0.94 34.06 -39.28
N ASN A 175 -0.34 33.07 -39.95
CA ASN A 175 0.27 33.26 -41.28
C ASN A 175 -0.77 33.74 -42.31
N ALA A 176 -1.98 33.18 -42.29
CA ALA A 176 -3.07 33.62 -43.16
C ALA A 176 -3.51 35.06 -42.84
N ALA A 177 -3.58 35.44 -41.57
CA ALA A 177 -3.95 36.79 -41.17
C ALA A 177 -2.90 37.84 -41.58
N VAL A 178 -1.60 37.51 -41.50
CA VAL A 178 -0.52 38.46 -41.84
C VAL A 178 -0.20 38.54 -43.34
N ALA A 179 -0.55 37.52 -44.12
CA ALA A 179 -0.26 37.47 -45.56
C ALA A 179 -0.92 38.59 -46.38
N GLY A 180 -2.00 39.19 -45.88
CA GLY A 180 -2.69 40.32 -46.54
C GLY A 180 -2.21 41.71 -46.11
N LEU A 181 -1.28 41.80 -45.16
CA LEU A 181 -0.72 43.08 -44.73
C LEU A 181 0.46 43.45 -45.63
N ILE A 182 0.53 44.71 -46.07
CA ILE A 182 1.70 45.26 -46.77
C ILE A 182 2.90 45.12 -45.85
N GLN A 183 3.87 44.29 -46.25
CA GLN A 183 5.08 44.12 -45.48
C GLN A 183 5.96 45.35 -45.65
N LEU A 184 6.78 45.57 -44.65
CA LEU A 184 7.64 46.74 -44.62
C LEU A 184 8.65 46.77 -45.78
N ASP A 185 9.00 45.58 -46.29
CA ASP A 185 9.88 45.39 -47.44
C ASP A 185 9.16 45.51 -48.81
N ASP A 186 7.83 45.50 -48.83
CA ASP A 186 7.03 45.67 -50.06
C ASP A 186 6.94 47.14 -50.51
N LEU A 187 7.31 48.08 -49.63
CA LEU A 187 7.27 49.51 -49.90
C LEU A 187 8.53 49.95 -50.65
N SER A 188 8.39 50.14 -51.96
CA SER A 188 9.44 50.73 -52.81
C SER A 188 9.06 52.13 -53.29
N VAL A 189 10.08 52.96 -53.53
CA VAL A 189 9.92 54.33 -54.03
C VAL A 189 10.79 54.49 -55.27
N ALA A 190 10.19 54.92 -56.37
CA ALA A 190 10.90 55.27 -57.60
C ALA A 190 10.50 56.67 -58.06
N SER A 191 11.46 57.47 -58.52
CA SER A 191 11.18 58.70 -59.26
C SER A 191 10.90 58.35 -60.72
N THR A 192 9.83 58.92 -61.29
CA THR A 192 9.56 58.86 -62.73
C THR A 192 9.50 60.28 -63.28
N GLY A 193 10.18 60.53 -64.40
CA GLY A 193 10.26 61.84 -65.04
C GLY A 193 11.68 62.40 -65.14
N ALA A 194 11.96 63.14 -66.22
CA ALA A 194 13.20 63.90 -66.38
C ALA A 194 13.01 65.26 -65.70
N GLY A 195 13.51 65.40 -64.47
CA GLY A 195 13.36 66.62 -63.69
C GLY A 195 14.59 66.87 -62.85
N ASN A 196 15.18 68.04 -62.99
CA ASN A 196 16.49 68.35 -62.41
C ASN A 196 16.42 68.83 -60.95
N VAL A 197 15.25 68.78 -60.30
CA VAL A 197 15.00 69.39 -58.97
C VAL A 197 15.03 68.37 -57.84
N VAL A 198 14.73 67.10 -58.13
CA VAL A 198 14.71 66.02 -57.14
C VAL A 198 15.89 65.10 -57.44
N THR A 199 16.86 65.09 -56.54
CA THR A 199 18.10 64.31 -56.70
C THR A 199 18.12 63.03 -55.89
N GLY A 200 17.11 62.81 -55.03
CA GLY A 200 16.97 61.57 -54.28
C GLY A 200 15.59 61.41 -53.64
N LEU A 201 15.11 60.17 -53.62
CA LEU A 201 13.92 59.74 -52.89
C LEU A 201 14.30 58.53 -52.03
N ALA A 202 13.88 58.52 -50.76
CA ALA A 202 14.15 57.40 -49.86
C ALA A 202 12.98 57.15 -48.89
N TYR A 203 12.77 55.90 -48.54
CA TYR A 203 11.84 55.44 -47.50
C TYR A 203 12.63 54.75 -46.37
N ASP A 204 12.43 55.20 -45.13
CA ASP A 204 12.95 54.50 -43.94
C ASP A 204 11.88 53.59 -43.38
N ASN A 205 12.16 52.30 -43.46
CA ASN A 205 11.24 51.26 -43.13
C ASN A 205 11.06 51.09 -41.60
N LYS A 206 12.04 51.49 -40.78
CA LYS A 206 11.92 51.42 -39.31
C LYS A 206 11.07 52.53 -38.73
N THR A 207 11.08 53.71 -39.36
CA THR A 207 10.40 54.91 -38.86
C THR A 207 9.16 55.30 -39.69
N GLY A 208 8.96 54.69 -40.85
CA GLY A 208 7.88 55.00 -41.79
C GLY A 208 8.05 56.33 -42.52
N LYS A 209 9.24 56.95 -42.43
CA LYS A 209 9.48 58.32 -42.93
C LYS A 209 9.85 58.33 -44.41
N PHE A 210 9.19 59.19 -45.17
CA PHE A 210 9.56 59.51 -46.56
C PHE A 210 10.49 60.74 -46.61
N THR A 211 11.60 60.64 -47.34
CA THR A 211 12.56 61.74 -47.50
C THR A 211 12.74 62.08 -48.97
N VAL A 212 12.63 63.38 -49.29
CA VAL A 212 12.88 63.94 -50.62
C VAL A 212 14.07 64.89 -50.54
N THR A 213 15.09 64.62 -51.34
CA THR A 213 16.26 65.51 -51.46
C THR A 213 16.07 66.42 -52.66
N LYS A 214 16.11 67.73 -52.43
CA LYS A 214 16.04 68.75 -53.47
C LYS A 214 17.44 69.26 -53.81
N GLY A 215 17.74 69.36 -55.10
CA GLY A 215 18.99 69.91 -55.62
C GLY A 215 18.91 70.08 -57.13
N LEU A 216 19.68 71.01 -57.71
CA LEU A 216 19.82 71.17 -59.16
C LEU A 216 21.10 70.46 -59.60
N THR A 217 21.00 69.43 -60.43
CA THR A 217 22.19 68.84 -61.07
C THR A 217 22.67 69.80 -62.16
N ALA A 218 23.98 69.96 -62.36
CA ALA A 218 24.48 70.84 -63.43
C ALA A 218 23.98 70.34 -64.80
N LEU A 219 23.38 71.23 -65.60
CA LEU A 219 22.94 70.90 -66.97
C LEU A 219 24.17 70.57 -67.83
N THR A 220 24.06 69.51 -68.61
CA THR A 220 25.08 69.06 -69.58
C THR A 220 24.63 69.39 -71.00
N GLU A 221 25.54 69.37 -71.98
CA GLU A 221 25.18 69.63 -73.39
C GLU A 221 24.10 68.66 -73.90
N ALA A 222 24.03 67.44 -73.38
CA ALA A 222 23.01 66.46 -73.74
C ALA A 222 21.58 66.85 -73.29
N ASP A 223 21.45 67.77 -72.33
CA ASP A 223 20.17 68.28 -71.84
C ASP A 223 19.58 69.38 -72.76
N PHE A 224 20.36 69.84 -73.75
CA PHE A 224 19.93 70.83 -74.74
C PHE A 224 19.75 70.16 -76.11
N THR A 225 18.62 70.44 -76.76
CA THR A 225 18.36 69.98 -78.13
C THR A 225 18.72 71.08 -79.11
N GLU A 226 19.53 70.78 -80.13
CA GLU A 226 19.86 71.75 -81.17
C GLU A 226 18.64 72.13 -82.00
N ILE A 227 18.46 73.42 -82.25
CA ILE A 227 17.40 73.91 -83.12
C ILE A 227 17.65 73.44 -84.56
N THR A 228 16.65 72.83 -85.18
CA THR A 228 16.82 72.28 -86.52
C THR A 228 16.82 73.39 -87.57
N GLN A 229 17.54 73.15 -88.67
CA GLN A 229 17.57 74.07 -89.82
C GLN A 229 16.17 74.39 -90.37
N GLN A 230 15.22 73.46 -90.22
CA GLN A 230 13.84 73.60 -90.68
C GLN A 230 13.05 74.51 -89.75
N GLU A 231 13.28 74.42 -88.43
CA GLU A 231 12.74 75.35 -87.44
C GLU A 231 13.32 76.76 -87.63
N VAL A 232 14.61 76.89 -87.91
CA VAL A 232 15.22 78.20 -88.21
C VAL A 232 14.62 78.82 -89.47
N LYS A 233 14.43 78.05 -90.55
CA LYS A 233 13.80 78.55 -91.79
C LYS A 233 12.35 79.00 -91.58
N ALA A 234 11.61 78.33 -90.70
CA ALA A 234 10.22 78.69 -90.38
C ALA A 234 10.08 80.03 -89.64
N VAL A 235 11.16 80.54 -89.03
CA VAL A 235 11.17 81.84 -88.33
C VAL A 235 11.33 83.02 -89.30
N PHE A 236 11.85 82.78 -90.51
CA PHE A 236 12.10 83.82 -91.53
C PHE A 236 11.15 83.76 -92.74
N ALA A 237 10.14 82.88 -92.72
CA ALA A 237 9.05 82.81 -93.71
C ALA A 237 7.82 83.57 -93.20
#